data_AF-A0A086AWK3-F1
#
_entry.id   AF-A0A086AWK3-F1
#
_cell.length_a   1.000
_cell.length_b   1.000
_cell.length_c   1.000
_cell.angle_alpha   90.00
_cell.angle_beta   90.00
_cell.angle_gamma   90.00
#
_symmetry.space_group_name_H-M   'P 1'
#
loop_
_entity.id
_entity.type
_entity.pdbx_description
1 polymer ?
#
loop_
_entity_poly.entity_id
_entity_poly.type
_entity_poly.pdbx_seq_one_letter_code
_entity_poly.pdbx_strand_id
1 'polypeptide(L)'
;MKLEPELDILDEILNLSFADLKDQAVKNQHTLKGKYLISSNLENIEFGITGYLLFLLELYKGNHAPQLLEKIEKLSVELIAYCDQSMTANYSLYTGRGGVAYFLLELYKVNDKDVFLENAVKIIKGSENEFLDSKYTSDYLLDGRAGMLCILLNLFKLKESKETEQSINTYLNEILNNSILTAEGISWIAKEEINIKNSCDFARGSLGIWFALKHIFSVSKSESLCFYMAQTEKYIEHFIQNLNEDIVLDQDQCISDAEKEHILSVNSHKEDYIRIFKFLSDNTETEALENNLTLLLLLSPSLHHSGKPVVRDLFDGKNGIDPINENIGFKEGFLTGKMGAAYVSIKNEAAAINQYTQQEYHLSLKIPSKEDFILKKRYPKLYEFTKVNFPAVHTKVLDAITGKSINIFTEVLPVIEQNSYSEVLKDLLWCEESKNLFYSSLMKQTNLERFSNIIAHRNSLFDRFENLGDAVLDLPVRLNADAKIINTRWDWSSDDMYQQTLNIIQPSAGFATVLTPSYDSKTNYTVETALNIEETLLRALSTPKTIRTVNEEFKFYCLSQPDEVVDMVVKYTHSKDKEDLIKRLDYLVVKTINNFIYNGCLELTL
;
A
#
# COMPACT_ATOMS: atom_id res chain seq x y z
N MET A 1 34.29 -24.64 15.07
CA MET A 1 34.24 -25.99 14.45
C MET A 1 34.15 -25.73 12.96
N LYS A 2 35.15 -26.08 12.16
CA LYS A 2 35.04 -25.93 10.70
C LYS A 2 34.04 -27.00 10.24
N LEU A 3 32.86 -26.59 9.79
CA LEU A 3 32.03 -27.43 8.94
C LEU A 3 32.87 -27.67 7.68
N GLU A 4 33.59 -28.78 7.62
CA GLU A 4 33.97 -29.33 6.33
C GLU A 4 32.64 -29.81 5.73
N PRO A 5 32.09 -29.12 4.72
CA PRO A 5 30.93 -29.68 4.03
C PRO A 5 31.35 -31.09 3.59
N GLU A 6 30.51 -32.10 3.85
CA GLU A 6 30.71 -33.42 3.26
C GLU A 6 31.01 -33.17 1.77
N LEU A 7 32.20 -33.61 1.31
CA LEU A 7 32.77 -33.26 0.00
C LEU A 7 31.77 -33.42 -1.18
N ASP A 8 30.73 -34.24 -0.99
CA ASP A 8 29.68 -34.55 -1.94
C ASP A 8 28.82 -33.33 -2.38
N ILE A 9 28.48 -32.40 -1.47
CA ILE A 9 27.58 -31.28 -1.81
C ILE A 9 28.30 -30.22 -2.66
N LEU A 10 29.56 -29.93 -2.35
CA LEU A 10 30.33 -28.94 -3.10
C LEU A 10 30.58 -29.42 -4.53
N ASP A 11 30.89 -30.72 -4.70
CA ASP A 11 31.06 -31.32 -6.01
C ASP A 11 29.75 -31.31 -6.83
N GLU A 12 28.60 -31.58 -6.20
CA GLU A 12 27.30 -31.45 -6.86
C GLU A 12 27.06 -30.00 -7.35
N ILE A 13 27.30 -29.02 -6.47
CA ILE A 13 27.15 -27.58 -6.77
C ILE A 13 28.06 -27.15 -7.93
N LEU A 14 29.33 -27.55 -7.90
CA LEU A 14 30.31 -27.18 -8.92
C LEU A 14 29.95 -27.75 -10.30
N ASN A 15 29.18 -28.85 -10.34
CA ASN A 15 28.71 -29.48 -11.57
C ASN A 15 27.38 -28.91 -12.11
N LEU A 16 26.62 -28.13 -11.33
CA LEU A 16 25.33 -27.58 -11.77
C LEU A 16 25.46 -26.62 -12.97
N SER A 17 24.75 -26.86 -14.06
CA SER A 17 24.64 -25.89 -15.16
C SER A 17 23.55 -24.84 -14.90
N PHE A 18 23.55 -23.75 -15.68
CA PHE A 18 22.45 -22.78 -15.62
C PHE A 18 21.11 -23.41 -16.05
N ALA A 19 21.14 -24.39 -16.95
CA ALA A 19 19.94 -25.15 -17.34
C ALA A 19 19.38 -25.95 -16.15
N ASP A 20 20.25 -26.57 -15.34
CA ASP A 20 19.82 -27.30 -14.14
C ASP A 20 19.18 -26.36 -13.11
N LEU A 21 19.74 -25.16 -12.92
CA LEU A 21 19.15 -24.14 -12.03
C LEU A 21 17.79 -23.65 -12.55
N LYS A 22 17.64 -23.48 -13.86
CA LYS A 22 16.38 -23.12 -14.49
C LYS A 22 15.32 -24.20 -14.27
N ASP A 23 15.67 -25.46 -14.51
CA ASP A 23 14.76 -26.59 -14.30
C ASP A 23 14.37 -26.71 -12.83
N GLN A 24 15.29 -26.46 -11.92
CA GLN A 24 15.00 -26.46 -10.49
C GLN A 24 14.09 -25.29 -10.09
N ALA A 25 14.31 -24.07 -10.59
CA ALA A 25 13.44 -22.93 -10.35
C ALA A 25 12.00 -23.19 -10.85
N VAL A 26 11.85 -23.80 -12.03
CA VAL A 26 10.54 -24.23 -12.56
C VAL A 26 9.87 -25.26 -11.64
N LYS A 27 10.62 -26.27 -11.17
CA LYS A 27 10.10 -27.27 -10.22
C LYS A 27 9.65 -26.63 -8.90
N ASN A 28 10.43 -25.69 -8.35
CA ASN A 28 10.04 -24.98 -7.13
C ASN A 28 8.74 -24.20 -7.36
N GLN A 29 8.66 -23.47 -8.48
CA GLN A 29 7.45 -22.74 -8.82
C GLN A 29 6.24 -23.66 -8.88
N HIS A 30 6.35 -24.83 -9.51
CA HIS A 30 5.27 -25.81 -9.57
C HIS A 30 4.86 -26.34 -8.19
N THR A 31 5.82 -26.64 -7.32
CA THR A 31 5.54 -27.09 -5.94
C THR A 31 4.80 -26.03 -5.13
N LEU A 32 5.10 -24.76 -5.37
CA LEU A 32 4.51 -23.64 -4.65
C LEU A 32 3.22 -23.11 -5.30
N LYS A 33 2.98 -23.43 -6.59
CA LYS A 33 1.78 -23.07 -7.36
C LYS A 33 0.55 -23.80 -6.80
N GLY A 34 -0.11 -23.16 -5.84
CA GLY A 34 -1.21 -23.71 -5.05
C GLY A 34 -1.17 -23.26 -3.59
N LYS A 35 0.02 -22.90 -3.09
CA LYS A 35 0.22 -22.31 -1.77
C LYS A 35 0.37 -20.78 -1.82
N TYR A 36 0.90 -20.27 -2.94
CA TYR A 36 1.18 -18.83 -3.10
C TYR A 36 0.74 -18.30 -4.46
N LEU A 37 0.48 -16.99 -4.51
CA LEU A 37 0.36 -16.22 -5.75
C LEU A 37 1.77 -15.96 -6.30
N ILE A 38 2.16 -16.77 -7.28
CA ILE A 38 3.55 -16.80 -7.76
C ILE A 38 3.64 -16.31 -9.20
N SER A 39 4.43 -15.26 -9.40
CA SER A 39 4.83 -14.84 -10.75
C SER A 39 5.81 -15.85 -11.36
N SER A 40 5.72 -16.10 -12.67
CA SER A 40 6.61 -17.01 -13.41
C SER A 40 7.99 -16.42 -13.68
N ASN A 41 8.60 -15.83 -12.65
CA ASN A 41 9.88 -15.19 -12.74
C ASN A 41 10.98 -16.12 -12.23
N LEU A 42 11.81 -16.63 -13.14
CA LEU A 42 12.92 -17.52 -12.81
C LEU A 42 14.08 -16.77 -12.12
N GLU A 43 14.10 -15.45 -12.22
CA GLU A 43 15.18 -14.57 -11.75
C GLU A 43 15.05 -14.20 -10.27
N ASN A 44 13.98 -14.60 -9.60
CA ASN A 44 13.71 -14.09 -8.26
C ASN A 44 14.56 -14.75 -7.17
N ILE A 45 14.61 -14.10 -6.01
CA ILE A 45 15.34 -14.63 -4.84
C ILE A 45 14.54 -15.72 -4.15
N GLU A 46 13.22 -15.58 -4.04
CA GLU A 46 12.36 -16.45 -3.24
C GLU A 46 12.50 -17.94 -3.59
N PHE A 47 12.43 -18.28 -4.86
CA PHE A 47 12.48 -19.67 -5.34
C PHE A 47 13.24 -19.85 -6.68
N GLY A 48 13.76 -18.75 -7.23
CA GLY A 48 14.44 -18.69 -8.51
C GLY A 48 15.98 -18.82 -8.42
N ILE A 49 16.62 -18.63 -9.58
CA ILE A 49 18.06 -18.80 -9.80
C ILE A 49 18.88 -17.87 -8.90
N THR A 50 18.42 -16.64 -8.69
CA THR A 50 19.15 -15.64 -7.90
C THR A 50 19.26 -16.03 -6.43
N GLY A 51 18.23 -16.66 -5.85
CA GLY A 51 18.29 -17.18 -4.48
C GLY A 51 19.38 -18.24 -4.31
N TYR A 52 19.55 -19.12 -5.32
CA TYR A 52 20.65 -20.07 -5.34
C TYR A 52 22.01 -19.38 -5.39
N LEU A 53 22.19 -18.41 -6.28
CA LEU A 53 23.47 -17.71 -6.41
C LEU A 53 23.83 -16.91 -5.16
N LEU A 54 22.85 -16.30 -4.48
CA LEU A 54 23.05 -15.65 -3.18
C LEU A 54 23.49 -16.65 -2.10
N PHE A 55 22.86 -17.82 -2.05
CA PHE A 55 23.29 -18.89 -1.14
C PHE A 55 24.74 -19.32 -1.40
N LEU A 56 25.11 -19.55 -2.67
CA LEU A 56 26.48 -19.92 -3.03
C LEU A 56 27.49 -18.81 -2.69
N LEU A 57 27.10 -17.55 -2.88
CA LEU A 57 27.95 -16.40 -2.53
C LEU A 57 28.20 -16.32 -1.02
N GLU A 58 27.19 -16.56 -0.18
CA GLU A 58 27.38 -16.63 1.27
C GLU A 58 28.26 -17.82 1.68
N LEU A 59 28.08 -18.98 1.04
CA LEU A 59 28.94 -20.13 1.26
C LEU A 59 30.41 -19.81 0.92
N TYR A 60 30.66 -19.10 -0.19
CA TYR A 60 31.98 -18.62 -0.56
C TYR A 60 32.55 -17.63 0.46
N LYS A 61 31.75 -16.68 0.96
CA LYS A 61 32.19 -15.72 2.00
C LYS A 61 32.70 -16.43 3.26
N GLY A 62 32.13 -17.60 3.60
CA GLY A 62 32.56 -18.39 4.76
C GLY A 62 33.77 -19.29 4.54
N ASN A 63 33.96 -19.86 3.34
CA ASN A 63 35.00 -20.87 3.08
C ASN A 63 36.14 -20.41 2.15
N HIS A 64 35.95 -19.31 1.42
CA HIS A 64 36.86 -18.73 0.44
C HIS A 64 37.34 -19.69 -0.66
N ALA A 65 36.55 -20.69 -1.05
CA ALA A 65 36.91 -21.67 -2.08
C ALA A 65 36.92 -21.03 -3.50
N PRO A 66 38.07 -20.90 -4.19
CA PRO A 66 38.15 -20.15 -5.45
C PRO A 66 37.30 -20.73 -6.59
N GLN A 67 37.18 -22.06 -6.65
CA GLN A 67 36.36 -22.77 -7.65
C GLN A 67 34.88 -22.40 -7.53
N LEU A 68 34.41 -22.14 -6.31
CA LEU A 68 33.03 -21.71 -6.06
C LEU A 68 32.79 -20.30 -6.59
N LEU A 69 33.73 -19.37 -6.39
CA LEU A 69 33.63 -18.02 -6.95
C LEU A 69 33.62 -18.04 -8.48
N GLU A 70 34.53 -18.80 -9.11
CA GLU A 70 34.56 -18.96 -10.57
C GLU A 70 33.22 -19.49 -11.10
N LYS A 71 32.63 -20.46 -10.38
CA LYS A 71 31.31 -21.01 -10.72
C LYS A 71 30.20 -19.96 -10.62
N ILE A 72 30.17 -19.19 -9.53
CA ILE A 72 29.19 -18.11 -9.32
C ILE A 72 29.30 -17.08 -10.43
N GLU A 73 30.51 -16.63 -10.76
CA GLU A 73 30.74 -15.65 -11.83
C GLU A 73 30.25 -16.14 -13.19
N LYS A 74 30.55 -17.39 -13.55
CA LYS A 74 30.08 -17.99 -14.80
C LYS A 74 28.54 -18.00 -14.87
N LEU A 75 27.89 -18.52 -13.83
CA LEU A 75 26.43 -18.56 -13.78
C LEU A 75 25.79 -17.16 -13.76
N SER A 76 26.48 -16.17 -13.20
CA SER A 76 26.04 -14.77 -13.18
C SER A 76 26.02 -14.16 -14.58
N VAL A 77 27.02 -14.45 -15.42
CA VAL A 77 27.04 -14.02 -16.82
C VAL A 77 25.88 -14.65 -17.61
N GLU A 78 25.58 -15.92 -17.35
CA GLU A 78 24.43 -16.61 -17.98
C GLU A 78 23.09 -16.02 -17.51
N LEU A 79 22.97 -15.64 -16.22
CA LEU A 79 21.80 -14.95 -15.67
C LEU A 79 21.62 -13.55 -16.28
N ILE A 80 22.71 -12.79 -16.44
CA ILE A 80 22.68 -11.48 -17.12
C ILE A 80 22.20 -11.66 -18.57
N ALA A 81 22.75 -12.63 -19.30
CA ALA A 81 22.34 -12.92 -20.67
C ALA A 81 20.86 -13.32 -20.77
N TYR A 82 20.35 -14.06 -19.79
CA TYR A 82 18.92 -14.36 -19.69
C TYR A 82 18.09 -13.08 -19.48
N CYS A 83 18.47 -12.21 -18.55
CA CYS A 83 17.78 -10.94 -18.28
C CYS A 83 17.73 -10.03 -19.53
N ASP A 84 18.79 -10.03 -20.33
CA ASP A 84 18.87 -9.27 -21.58
C ASP A 84 17.94 -9.82 -22.68
N GLN A 85 17.55 -11.10 -22.59
CA GLN A 85 16.69 -11.78 -23.55
C GLN A 85 15.23 -11.86 -23.10
N SER A 86 14.95 -11.72 -21.80
CA SER A 86 13.61 -11.76 -21.22
C SER A 86 13.12 -10.34 -20.88
N MET A 87 11.88 -10.03 -21.24
CA MET A 87 11.21 -8.82 -20.77
C MET A 87 10.53 -9.08 -19.43
N THR A 88 10.57 -8.10 -18.51
CA THR A 88 9.81 -8.12 -17.25
C THR A 88 9.51 -6.71 -16.81
N ALA A 89 8.32 -6.53 -16.22
CA ALA A 89 7.94 -5.31 -15.52
C ALA A 89 8.17 -5.43 -14.00
N ASN A 90 8.55 -6.61 -13.50
CA ASN A 90 8.75 -6.83 -12.06
C ASN A 90 10.22 -6.64 -11.67
N TYR A 91 10.51 -5.53 -11.00
CA TYR A 91 11.83 -5.16 -10.50
C TYR A 91 11.91 -5.18 -8.97
N SER A 92 11.01 -5.89 -8.30
CA SER A 92 11.08 -6.06 -6.85
C SER A 92 12.34 -6.80 -6.41
N LEU A 93 12.70 -6.64 -5.14
CA LEU A 93 13.89 -7.26 -4.55
C LEU A 93 13.77 -8.79 -4.50
N TYR A 94 12.68 -9.33 -3.97
CA TYR A 94 12.61 -10.78 -3.73
C TYR A 94 11.85 -11.57 -4.78
N THR A 95 10.90 -10.95 -5.48
CA THR A 95 10.06 -11.61 -6.49
C THR A 95 10.42 -11.21 -7.94
N GLY A 96 11.31 -10.23 -8.10
CA GLY A 96 11.59 -9.52 -9.36
C GLY A 96 13.06 -9.52 -9.77
N ARG A 97 13.33 -8.83 -10.88
CA ARG A 97 14.69 -8.61 -11.43
C ARG A 97 15.56 -7.72 -10.54
N GLY A 98 14.96 -6.97 -9.61
CA GLY A 98 15.69 -6.24 -8.57
C GLY A 98 16.57 -7.16 -7.74
N GLY A 99 16.12 -8.39 -7.48
CA GLY A 99 16.93 -9.41 -6.81
C GLY A 99 18.24 -9.73 -7.54
N VAL A 100 18.21 -9.76 -8.87
CA VAL A 100 19.42 -9.95 -9.69
C VAL A 100 20.37 -8.77 -9.49
N ALA A 101 19.87 -7.53 -9.54
CA ALA A 101 20.69 -6.35 -9.29
C ALA A 101 21.31 -6.39 -7.89
N TYR A 102 20.54 -6.74 -6.86
CA TYR A 102 21.04 -6.91 -5.49
C TYR A 102 22.18 -7.93 -5.43
N PHE A 103 21.97 -9.12 -6.02
CA PHE A 103 22.99 -10.16 -6.08
C PHE A 103 24.27 -9.70 -6.81
N LEU A 104 24.15 -8.99 -7.93
CA LEU A 104 25.29 -8.48 -8.67
C LEU A 104 26.09 -7.42 -7.89
N LEU A 105 25.43 -6.59 -7.09
CA LEU A 105 26.10 -5.66 -6.17
C LEU A 105 26.85 -6.40 -5.05
N GLU A 106 26.25 -7.47 -4.50
CA GLU A 106 26.91 -8.31 -3.51
C GLU A 106 28.10 -9.09 -4.10
N LEU A 107 28.01 -9.55 -5.34
CA LEU A 107 29.11 -10.20 -6.04
C LEU A 107 30.25 -9.21 -6.34
N TYR A 108 29.92 -7.99 -6.75
CA TYR A 108 30.89 -6.93 -6.98
C TYR A 108 31.73 -6.64 -5.72
N LYS A 109 31.10 -6.55 -4.53
CA LYS A 109 31.82 -6.36 -3.25
C LYS A 109 32.86 -7.44 -2.95
N VAL A 110 32.73 -8.62 -3.56
CA VAL A 110 33.58 -9.78 -3.30
C VAL A 110 34.74 -9.88 -4.29
N ASN A 111 34.56 -9.46 -5.54
CA ASN A 111 35.56 -9.65 -6.61
C ASN A 111 35.96 -8.38 -7.37
N ASP A 112 35.36 -7.23 -7.07
CA ASP A 112 35.59 -5.91 -7.66
C ASP A 112 35.55 -5.89 -9.21
N LYS A 113 34.75 -6.76 -9.83
CA LYS A 113 34.61 -6.80 -11.31
C LYS A 113 33.50 -5.86 -11.78
N ASP A 114 33.88 -4.76 -12.43
CA ASP A 114 32.97 -3.70 -12.90
C ASP A 114 31.79 -4.20 -13.76
N VAL A 115 31.96 -5.30 -14.52
CA VAL A 115 30.89 -5.90 -15.32
C VAL A 115 29.63 -6.20 -14.49
N PHE A 116 29.78 -6.61 -13.22
CA PHE A 116 28.64 -6.88 -12.35
C PHE A 116 27.97 -5.60 -11.86
N LEU A 117 28.76 -4.59 -11.50
CA LEU A 117 28.24 -3.27 -11.11
C LEU A 117 27.51 -2.59 -12.28
N GLU A 118 28.08 -2.62 -13.49
CA GLU A 118 27.47 -2.06 -14.70
C GLU A 118 26.13 -2.72 -15.02
N ASN A 119 26.06 -4.06 -14.93
CA ASN A 119 24.81 -4.78 -15.17
C ASN A 119 23.78 -4.57 -14.06
N ALA A 120 24.20 -4.43 -12.79
CA ALA A 120 23.29 -4.05 -11.70
C ALA A 120 22.68 -2.68 -11.97
N VAL A 121 23.50 -1.68 -12.34
CA VAL A 121 23.02 -0.33 -12.71
C VAL A 121 22.08 -0.38 -13.92
N LYS A 122 22.40 -1.17 -14.95
CA LYS A 122 21.53 -1.35 -16.12
C LYS A 122 20.15 -1.88 -15.73
N ILE A 123 20.09 -2.87 -14.85
CA ILE A 123 18.82 -3.44 -14.34
C ILE A 123 18.04 -2.39 -13.54
N ILE A 124 18.71 -1.69 -12.63
CA ILE A 124 18.10 -0.64 -11.79
C ILE A 124 17.48 0.46 -12.66
N LYS A 125 18.17 0.91 -13.71
CA LYS A 125 17.60 1.90 -14.64
C LYS A 125 16.36 1.40 -15.38
N GLY A 126 16.27 0.08 -15.63
CA GLY A 126 15.10 -0.54 -16.24
C GLY A 126 13.83 -0.40 -15.40
N SER A 127 13.95 -0.30 -14.07
CA SER A 127 12.82 -0.22 -13.15
C SER A 127 12.08 1.12 -13.15
N GLU A 128 12.76 2.20 -13.57
CA GLU A 128 12.24 3.57 -13.46
C GLU A 128 11.02 3.81 -14.36
N ASN A 129 10.90 3.11 -15.49
CA ASN A 129 9.81 3.35 -16.45
C ASN A 129 8.55 2.51 -16.17
N GLU A 130 8.71 1.25 -15.76
CA GLU A 130 7.59 0.30 -15.66
C GLU A 130 7.21 -0.05 -14.23
N PHE A 131 8.16 -0.03 -13.30
CA PHE A 131 7.93 -0.50 -11.93
C PHE A 131 7.60 0.64 -10.98
N LEU A 132 8.35 1.75 -11.06
CA LEU A 132 8.18 2.91 -10.18
C LEU A 132 6.77 3.52 -10.27
N ASP A 133 6.31 3.86 -11.47
CA ASP A 133 5.04 4.56 -11.69
C ASP A 133 3.83 3.63 -11.85
N SER A 134 4.05 2.31 -11.80
CA SER A 134 2.97 1.34 -11.95
C SER A 134 2.04 1.37 -10.74
N LYS A 135 0.75 1.60 -11.00
CA LYS A 135 -0.31 1.52 -10.00
C LYS A 135 -0.49 0.13 -9.37
N TYR A 136 0.10 -0.89 -9.98
CA TYR A 136 0.05 -2.30 -9.54
C TYR A 136 1.27 -2.74 -8.75
N THR A 137 2.28 -1.88 -8.65
CA THR A 137 3.46 -2.14 -7.81
C THR A 137 3.10 -1.83 -6.37
N SER A 138 3.30 -2.79 -5.47
CA SER A 138 3.14 -2.58 -4.03
C SER A 138 4.25 -1.66 -3.50
N ASP A 139 4.07 -1.10 -2.30
CA ASP A 139 5.15 -0.37 -1.61
C ASP A 139 5.93 -1.26 -0.65
N TYR A 140 5.63 -2.56 -0.59
CA TYR A 140 6.19 -3.46 0.39
C TYR A 140 7.62 -3.91 0.05
N LEU A 141 8.25 -4.59 1.01
CA LEU A 141 9.64 -5.00 0.93
C LEU A 141 9.86 -6.17 -0.03
N LEU A 142 8.98 -7.17 0.01
CA LEU A 142 9.11 -8.42 -0.76
C LEU A 142 8.95 -8.17 -2.27
N ASP A 143 7.86 -7.52 -2.65
CA ASP A 143 7.39 -7.41 -4.03
C ASP A 143 7.25 -5.96 -4.52
N GLY A 144 7.74 -4.98 -3.76
CA GLY A 144 7.43 -3.57 -4.00
C GLY A 144 8.62 -2.60 -3.99
N ARG A 145 8.26 -1.32 -3.93
CA ARG A 145 9.18 -0.18 -3.97
C ARG A 145 10.15 -0.13 -2.79
N ALA A 146 9.75 -0.59 -1.59
CA ALA A 146 10.65 -0.59 -0.43
C ALA A 146 11.84 -1.54 -0.61
N GLY A 147 11.64 -2.71 -1.24
CA GLY A 147 12.73 -3.60 -1.60
C GLY A 147 13.70 -2.95 -2.58
N MET A 148 13.17 -2.22 -3.56
CA MET A 148 13.98 -1.48 -4.53
C MET A 148 14.80 -0.35 -3.88
N LEU A 149 14.28 0.32 -2.85
CA LEU A 149 15.03 1.30 -2.06
C LEU A 149 16.25 0.67 -1.38
N CYS A 150 16.14 -0.54 -0.83
CA CYS A 150 17.29 -1.25 -0.25
C CYS A 150 18.38 -1.50 -1.30
N ILE A 151 18.01 -1.83 -2.54
CA ILE A 151 18.96 -2.02 -3.65
C ILE A 151 19.65 -0.70 -3.99
N LEU A 152 18.88 0.38 -4.14
CA LEU A 152 19.40 1.71 -4.46
C LEU A 152 20.34 2.24 -3.38
N LEU A 153 20.04 2.02 -2.09
CA LEU A 153 20.95 2.35 -0.99
C LEU A 153 22.25 1.57 -1.10
N ASN A 154 22.19 0.28 -1.40
CA ASN A 154 23.38 -0.55 -1.55
C ASN A 154 24.26 -0.04 -2.70
N LEU A 155 23.64 0.33 -3.83
CA LEU A 155 24.34 0.99 -4.95
C LEU A 155 24.92 2.34 -4.54
N PHE A 156 24.18 3.18 -3.81
CA PHE A 156 24.65 4.50 -3.38
C PHE A 156 25.90 4.41 -2.50
N LYS A 157 25.93 3.45 -1.57
CA LYS A 157 27.10 3.22 -0.72
C LYS A 157 28.33 2.73 -1.49
N LEU A 158 28.13 1.94 -2.54
CA LEU A 158 29.21 1.50 -3.42
C LEU A 158 29.69 2.64 -4.35
N LYS A 159 28.76 3.50 -4.79
CA LYS A 159 29.01 4.56 -5.74
C LYS A 159 28.07 5.73 -5.47
N GLU A 160 28.56 6.69 -4.67
CA GLU A 160 27.84 7.93 -4.39
C GLU A 160 27.62 8.71 -5.69
N SER A 161 26.39 8.66 -6.21
CA SER A 161 26.02 9.30 -7.45
C SER A 161 24.73 10.08 -7.28
N LYS A 162 24.68 11.28 -7.89
CA LYS A 162 23.49 12.13 -7.88
C LYS A 162 22.29 11.47 -8.56
N GLU A 163 22.55 10.62 -9.55
CA GLU A 163 21.52 9.85 -10.24
C GLU A 163 20.88 8.85 -9.26
N THR A 164 21.69 8.05 -8.55
CA THR A 164 21.20 7.13 -7.52
C THR A 164 20.46 7.86 -6.39
N GLU A 165 20.99 8.99 -5.91
CA GLU A 165 20.30 9.82 -4.91
C GLU A 165 18.93 10.30 -5.42
N GLN A 166 18.84 10.72 -6.69
CA GLN A 166 17.58 11.13 -7.29
C GLN A 166 16.59 9.97 -7.34
N SER A 167 17.02 8.77 -7.77
CA SER A 167 16.16 7.59 -7.79
C SER A 167 15.69 7.21 -6.38
N ILE A 168 16.57 7.25 -5.36
CA ILE A 168 16.18 7.04 -3.95
C ILE A 168 15.07 8.02 -3.54
N ASN A 169 15.24 9.30 -3.84
CA ASN A 169 14.24 10.32 -3.52
C ASN A 169 12.90 10.09 -4.22
N THR A 170 12.92 9.69 -5.49
CA THR A 170 11.70 9.41 -6.25
C THR A 170 10.95 8.21 -5.68
N TYR A 171 11.63 7.10 -5.46
CA TYR A 171 11.03 5.89 -4.85
C TYR A 171 10.50 6.16 -3.44
N LEU A 172 11.27 6.87 -2.61
CA LEU A 172 10.85 7.22 -1.25
C LEU A 172 9.59 8.11 -1.26
N ASN A 173 9.56 9.14 -2.10
CA ASN A 173 8.40 10.02 -2.20
C ASN A 173 7.16 9.27 -2.70
N GLU A 174 7.31 8.32 -3.61
CA GLU A 174 6.18 7.51 -4.08
C GLU A 174 5.60 6.64 -2.94
N ILE A 175 6.46 5.96 -2.16
CA ILE A 175 6.02 5.21 -0.98
C ILE A 175 5.32 6.11 0.04
N LEU A 176 5.87 7.30 0.32
CA LEU A 176 5.24 8.24 1.24
C LEU A 176 3.92 8.78 0.68
N ASN A 177 3.82 9.02 -0.63
CA ASN A 177 2.60 9.44 -1.30
C ASN A 177 1.50 8.38 -1.28
N ASN A 178 1.85 7.10 -1.25
CA ASN A 178 0.87 6.01 -1.16
C ASN A 178 0.48 5.64 0.28
N SER A 179 1.16 6.21 1.28
CA SER A 179 0.84 5.95 2.69
C SER A 179 -0.53 6.50 3.12
N ILE A 180 -1.08 5.93 4.19
CA ILE A 180 -2.36 6.32 4.78
C ILE A 180 -2.12 6.79 6.20
N LEU A 181 -2.50 8.05 6.47
CA LEU A 181 -2.44 8.62 7.81
C LEU A 181 -3.73 8.29 8.57
N THR A 182 -3.63 7.49 9.62
CA THR A 182 -4.73 7.11 10.52
C THR A 182 -4.58 7.78 11.89
N ALA A 183 -5.51 7.54 12.81
CA ALA A 183 -5.39 8.01 14.19
C ALA A 183 -4.27 7.27 14.96
N GLU A 184 -3.97 6.05 14.53
CA GLU A 184 -2.99 5.13 15.10
C GLU A 184 -1.59 5.34 14.53
N GLY A 185 -1.44 5.99 13.37
CA GLY A 185 -0.13 6.28 12.78
C GLY A 185 -0.17 6.27 11.25
N ILE A 186 0.96 5.98 10.61
CA ILE A 186 1.04 5.80 9.16
C ILE A 186 1.05 4.31 8.83
N SER A 187 0.24 3.92 7.86
CA SER A 187 0.13 2.55 7.36
C SER A 187 0.09 2.51 5.83
N TRP A 188 0.23 1.33 5.24
CA TRP A 188 0.19 1.12 3.79
C TRP A 188 -0.80 0.02 3.42
N ILE A 189 -1.41 0.16 2.25
CA ILE A 189 -2.33 -0.84 1.67
C ILE A 189 -1.83 -1.18 0.27
N ALA A 190 -1.65 -2.46 -0.02
CA ALA A 190 -1.59 -2.92 -1.40
C ALA A 190 -3.00 -2.86 -2.00
N LYS A 191 -3.15 -2.13 -3.11
CA LYS A 191 -4.46 -1.88 -3.77
C LYS A 191 -5.11 -3.17 -4.27
N GLU A 192 -4.30 -4.22 -4.42
CA GLU A 192 -4.67 -5.55 -4.87
C GLU A 192 -5.09 -6.49 -3.73
N GLU A 193 -4.78 -6.17 -2.47
CA GLU A 193 -5.02 -7.06 -1.33
C GLU A 193 -6.34 -6.72 -0.61
N ILE A 194 -7.23 -7.72 -0.51
CA ILE A 194 -8.42 -7.65 0.36
C ILE A 194 -7.98 -7.93 1.80
N ASN A 195 -7.37 -6.94 2.44
CA ASN A 195 -6.87 -7.10 3.81
C ASN A 195 -7.91 -6.69 4.84
N ILE A 196 -8.12 -7.47 5.91
CA ILE A 196 -9.03 -7.13 7.04
C ILE A 196 -8.61 -5.81 7.73
N LYS A 197 -7.30 -5.60 7.87
CA LYS A 197 -6.63 -4.38 8.33
C LYS A 197 -5.36 -4.20 7.52
N ASN A 198 -4.85 -2.98 7.43
CA ASN A 198 -3.58 -2.71 6.74
C ASN A 198 -2.49 -3.61 7.34
N SER A 199 -1.70 -4.26 6.49
CA SER A 199 -0.77 -5.29 6.94
C SER A 199 0.39 -4.67 7.73
N CYS A 200 0.74 -5.33 8.84
CA CYS A 200 1.95 -5.05 9.61
C CYS A 200 3.06 -6.07 9.37
N ASP A 201 2.89 -6.98 8.41
CA ASP A 201 3.88 -8.00 8.06
C ASP A 201 5.22 -7.39 7.60
N PHE A 202 6.32 -8.12 7.74
CA PHE A 202 7.64 -7.61 7.34
C PHE A 202 7.86 -7.72 5.82
N ALA A 203 7.40 -8.80 5.19
CA ALA A 203 7.50 -8.99 3.76
C ALA A 203 6.50 -8.08 3.01
N ARG A 204 5.25 -8.05 3.50
CA ARG A 204 4.11 -7.38 2.85
C ARG A 204 3.36 -6.42 3.75
N GLY A 205 4.08 -5.55 4.47
CA GLY A 205 3.42 -4.63 5.40
C GLY A 205 4.31 -3.54 5.98
N SER A 206 3.77 -2.90 7.02
CA SER A 206 4.33 -1.70 7.62
C SER A 206 5.69 -1.95 8.32
N LEU A 207 5.95 -3.15 8.83
CA LEU A 207 7.26 -3.50 9.41
C LEU A 207 8.38 -3.46 8.35
N GLY A 208 8.13 -3.96 7.14
CA GLY A 208 9.11 -3.93 6.05
C GLY A 208 9.39 -2.53 5.54
N ILE A 209 8.36 -1.69 5.45
CA ILE A 209 8.52 -0.29 5.10
C ILE A 209 9.27 0.46 6.20
N TRP A 210 8.97 0.20 7.48
CA TRP A 210 9.71 0.78 8.59
C TRP A 210 11.19 0.40 8.57
N PHE A 211 11.51 -0.86 8.26
CA PHE A 211 12.89 -1.29 8.01
C PHE A 211 13.55 -0.44 6.92
N ALA A 212 12.91 -0.28 5.76
CA ALA A 212 13.46 0.52 4.67
C ALA A 212 13.68 1.99 5.09
N LEU A 213 12.74 2.59 5.83
CA LEU A 213 12.88 3.95 6.37
C LEU A 213 14.05 4.04 7.36
N LYS A 214 14.20 3.07 8.28
CA LYS A 214 15.33 2.99 9.21
C LYS A 214 16.67 2.84 8.48
N HIS A 215 16.70 2.05 7.41
CA HIS A 215 17.90 1.85 6.59
C HIS A 215 18.28 3.13 5.83
N ILE A 216 17.30 3.87 5.29
CA ILE A 216 17.56 5.19 4.71
C ILE A 216 18.03 6.17 5.78
N PHE A 217 17.42 6.17 6.96
CA PHE A 217 17.83 7.03 8.07
C PHE A 217 19.25 6.72 8.53
N SER A 218 19.63 5.45 8.61
CA SER A 218 20.97 5.06 9.07
C SER A 218 22.07 5.57 8.14
N VAL A 219 21.78 5.72 6.84
CA VAL A 219 22.69 6.26 5.82
C VAL A 219 22.62 7.79 5.71
N SER A 220 21.41 8.38 5.67
CA SER A 220 21.22 9.83 5.45
C SER A 220 21.34 10.69 6.72
N LYS A 221 21.06 10.10 7.89
CA LYS A 221 20.85 10.80 9.17
C LYS A 221 19.86 11.98 9.09
N SER A 222 18.93 11.94 8.13
CA SER A 222 18.02 13.05 7.86
C SER A 222 16.89 13.12 8.89
N GLU A 223 16.85 14.20 9.68
CA GLU A 223 15.80 14.44 10.70
C GLU A 223 14.39 14.52 10.11
N SER A 224 14.26 14.92 8.84
CA SER A 224 12.96 14.96 8.14
C SER A 224 12.28 13.59 8.11
N LEU A 225 13.03 12.49 8.18
CA LEU A 225 12.50 11.12 8.14
C LEU A 225 11.95 10.66 9.50
N CYS A 226 12.36 11.30 10.60
CA CYS A 226 12.00 10.91 11.96
C CYS A 226 10.48 10.92 12.19
N PHE A 227 9.76 11.88 11.60
CA PHE A 227 8.30 11.93 11.70
C PHE A 227 7.65 10.67 11.11
N TYR A 228 8.04 10.31 9.89
CA TYR A 228 7.50 9.14 9.19
C TYR A 228 7.79 7.86 9.95
N MET A 229 9.03 7.67 10.38
CA MET A 229 9.43 6.51 11.19
C MET A 229 8.63 6.41 12.48
N ALA A 230 8.45 7.52 13.22
CA ALA A 230 7.72 7.53 14.47
C ALA A 230 6.22 7.27 14.29
N GLN A 231 5.60 7.76 13.20
CA GLN A 231 4.20 7.46 12.91
C GLN A 231 4.00 6.01 12.42
N THR A 232 4.94 5.45 11.67
CA THR A 232 4.90 4.04 11.28
C THR A 232 5.06 3.13 12.51
N GLU A 233 6.02 3.45 13.39
CA GLU A 233 6.22 2.76 14.66
C GLU A 233 4.97 2.77 15.52
N LYS A 234 4.34 3.94 15.70
CA LYS A 234 3.06 4.08 16.44
C LYS A 234 1.96 3.17 15.86
N TYR A 235 1.86 3.07 14.54
CA TYR A 235 0.89 2.19 13.88
C TYR A 235 1.18 0.72 14.19
N ILE A 236 2.45 0.31 14.10
CA ILE A 236 2.90 -1.06 14.39
C ILE A 236 2.63 -1.43 15.86
N GLU A 237 2.96 -0.55 16.80
CA GLU A 237 2.69 -0.75 18.23
C GLU A 237 1.19 -0.97 18.48
N HIS A 238 0.35 -0.10 17.92
CA HIS A 238 -1.09 -0.23 18.04
C HIS A 238 -1.58 -1.55 17.44
N PHE A 239 -1.07 -1.94 16.26
CA PHE A 239 -1.42 -3.21 15.63
C PHE A 239 -1.06 -4.40 16.52
N ILE A 240 0.17 -4.48 17.04
CA ILE A 240 0.63 -5.57 17.90
C ILE A 240 -0.22 -5.64 19.18
N GLN A 241 -0.52 -4.50 19.80
CA GLN A 241 -1.34 -4.45 21.02
C GLN A 241 -2.77 -4.96 20.79
N ASN A 242 -3.35 -4.67 19.62
CA ASN A 242 -4.75 -4.97 19.27
C ASN A 242 -4.89 -6.14 18.28
N LEU A 243 -3.83 -6.93 18.09
CA LEU A 243 -3.88 -8.11 17.23
C LEU A 243 -4.73 -9.18 17.92
N ASN A 244 -5.88 -9.47 17.34
CA ASN A 244 -6.74 -10.59 17.73
C ASN A 244 -6.27 -11.85 17.00
N GLU A 245 -5.84 -12.86 17.76
CA GLU A 245 -5.40 -14.14 17.19
C GLU A 245 -6.59 -15.03 16.78
N ASP A 246 -7.78 -14.75 17.31
CA ASP A 246 -9.01 -15.53 17.08
C ASP A 246 -9.85 -14.99 15.91
N ILE A 247 -9.27 -14.93 14.70
CA ILE A 247 -10.04 -14.59 13.50
C ILE A 247 -10.78 -15.84 13.02
N VAL A 248 -12.12 -15.78 12.96
CA VAL A 248 -12.96 -16.87 12.44
C VAL A 248 -13.46 -16.51 11.04
N LEU A 249 -12.91 -17.16 10.00
CA LEU A 249 -13.27 -16.94 8.59
C LEU A 249 -14.22 -17.99 8.01
N ASP A 250 -14.62 -18.99 8.80
CA ASP A 250 -15.43 -20.12 8.33
C ASP A 250 -16.81 -19.69 7.80
N GLN A 251 -17.29 -18.53 8.24
CA GLN A 251 -18.59 -17.98 7.82
C GLN A 251 -18.52 -17.17 6.52
N ASP A 252 -17.32 -16.79 6.06
CA ASP A 252 -17.14 -15.95 4.87
C ASP A 252 -17.07 -16.81 3.61
N GLN A 253 -18.21 -16.99 2.92
CA GLN A 253 -18.29 -17.75 1.66
C GLN A 253 -17.64 -17.03 0.47
N CYS A 254 -17.32 -15.74 0.61
CA CYS A 254 -16.76 -14.92 -0.47
C CYS A 254 -15.23 -14.98 -0.57
N ILE A 255 -14.54 -15.57 0.42
CA ILE A 255 -13.08 -15.68 0.46
C ILE A 255 -12.69 -17.11 0.08
N SER A 256 -11.72 -17.28 -0.83
CA SER A 256 -11.23 -18.61 -1.19
C SER A 256 -10.50 -19.29 -0.01
N ASP A 257 -10.46 -20.61 0.03
CA ASP A 257 -9.79 -21.34 1.12
C ASP A 257 -8.29 -20.99 1.23
N ALA A 258 -7.63 -20.75 0.10
CA ALA A 258 -6.24 -20.32 0.07
C ALA A 258 -6.05 -18.91 0.68
N GLU A 259 -6.96 -17.97 0.39
CA GLU A 259 -6.94 -16.64 1.01
C GLU A 259 -7.26 -16.71 2.50
N LYS A 260 -8.18 -17.60 2.93
CA LYS A 260 -8.46 -17.83 4.36
C LYS A 260 -7.22 -18.36 5.07
N GLU A 261 -6.57 -19.37 4.52
CA GLU A 261 -5.33 -19.93 5.08
C GLU A 261 -4.24 -18.85 5.18
N HIS A 262 -4.10 -18.01 4.14
CA HIS A 262 -3.17 -16.89 4.16
C HIS A 262 -3.50 -15.89 5.28
N ILE A 263 -4.74 -15.41 5.35
CA ILE A 263 -5.16 -14.45 6.39
C ILE A 263 -4.95 -15.04 7.78
N LEU A 264 -5.34 -16.29 8.01
CA LEU A 264 -5.13 -16.97 9.30
C LEU A 264 -3.64 -17.10 9.61
N SER A 265 -2.80 -17.45 8.64
CA SER A 265 -1.34 -17.57 8.82
C SER A 265 -0.67 -16.24 9.17
N VAL A 266 -1.11 -15.14 8.55
CA VAL A 266 -0.58 -13.80 8.81
C VAL A 266 -0.95 -13.34 10.21
N ASN A 267 -2.11 -13.73 10.74
CA ASN A 267 -2.58 -13.30 12.05
C ASN A 267 -2.24 -14.26 13.21
N SER A 268 -1.70 -15.45 12.94
CA SER A 268 -1.43 -16.48 13.97
C SER A 268 -0.09 -16.36 14.69
N HIS A 269 0.77 -15.40 14.30
CA HIS A 269 2.15 -15.32 14.79
C HIS A 269 2.51 -13.95 15.37
N LYS A 270 1.71 -13.47 16.33
CA LYS A 270 1.96 -12.22 17.09
C LYS A 270 3.40 -12.07 17.57
N GLU A 271 3.97 -13.16 18.08
CA GLU A 271 5.34 -13.19 18.62
C GLU A 271 6.42 -12.90 17.56
N ASP A 272 6.20 -13.25 16.29
CA ASP A 272 7.16 -12.92 15.23
C ASP A 272 7.13 -11.42 14.92
N TYR A 273 5.95 -10.78 14.94
CA TYR A 273 5.85 -9.33 14.85
C TYR A 273 6.60 -8.63 16.00
N ILE A 274 6.43 -9.13 17.24
CA ILE A 274 7.12 -8.58 18.41
C ILE A 274 8.63 -8.71 18.28
N ARG A 275 9.15 -9.86 17.82
CA ARG A 275 10.59 -10.07 17.61
C ARG A 275 11.16 -9.10 16.59
N ILE A 276 10.52 -9.00 15.43
CA ILE A 276 10.95 -8.09 14.36
C ILE A 276 10.87 -6.65 14.85
N PHE A 277 9.76 -6.25 15.48
CA PHE A 277 9.58 -4.91 16.02
C PHE A 277 10.68 -4.57 17.03
N LYS A 278 10.93 -5.43 18.01
CA LYS A 278 11.99 -5.26 19.01
C LYS A 278 13.37 -5.13 18.37
N PHE A 279 13.71 -6.01 17.43
CA PHE A 279 14.98 -5.92 16.71
C PHE A 279 15.12 -4.56 16.02
N LEU A 280 14.08 -4.12 15.31
CA LEU A 280 14.11 -2.83 14.64
C LEU A 280 14.21 -1.68 15.65
N SER A 281 13.49 -1.69 16.77
CA SER A 281 13.62 -0.67 17.80
C SER A 281 15.05 -0.60 18.37
N ASP A 282 15.67 -1.74 18.62
CA ASP A 282 16.98 -1.86 19.27
C ASP A 282 18.15 -1.53 18.32
N ASN A 283 17.95 -1.61 16.99
CA ASN A 283 19.03 -1.47 16.00
C ASN A 283 18.81 -0.25 15.09
N THR A 284 19.84 0.61 15.00
CA THR A 284 19.86 1.78 14.10
C THR A 284 21.07 1.80 13.17
N GLU A 285 21.98 0.85 13.32
CA GLU A 285 23.19 0.73 12.52
C GLU A 285 22.89 0.12 11.16
N THR A 286 23.46 0.71 10.10
CA THR A 286 23.23 0.28 8.71
C THR A 286 23.60 -1.19 8.51
N GLU A 287 24.73 -1.61 9.07
CA GLU A 287 25.27 -2.95 8.93
C GLU A 287 24.40 -3.98 9.65
N ALA A 288 23.91 -3.65 10.85
CA ALA A 288 22.99 -4.51 11.59
C ALA A 288 21.70 -4.74 10.79
N LEU A 289 21.14 -3.70 10.18
CA LEU A 289 19.94 -3.81 9.34
C LEU A 289 20.20 -4.67 8.09
N GLU A 290 21.27 -4.40 7.34
CA GLU A 290 21.59 -5.15 6.11
C GLU A 290 21.90 -6.63 6.37
N ASN A 291 22.67 -6.90 7.41
CA ASN A 291 23.01 -8.27 7.78
C ASN A 291 21.79 -9.06 8.26
N ASN A 292 20.74 -8.39 8.74
CA ASN A 292 19.55 -9.08 9.22
C ASN A 292 18.36 -9.02 8.26
N LEU A 293 18.43 -8.28 7.14
CA LEU A 293 17.33 -8.13 6.18
C LEU A 293 16.68 -9.47 5.79
N THR A 294 17.47 -10.43 5.29
CA THR A 294 16.95 -11.76 4.91
C THR A 294 16.43 -12.57 6.11
N LEU A 295 17.05 -12.42 7.29
CA LEU A 295 16.63 -13.15 8.50
C LEU A 295 15.29 -12.64 9.01
N LEU A 296 15.09 -11.32 9.01
CA LEU A 296 13.80 -10.69 9.33
C LEU A 296 12.73 -11.07 8.32
N LEU A 297 13.09 -11.17 7.04
CA LEU A 297 12.17 -11.64 6.01
C LEU A 297 11.71 -13.07 6.28
N LEU A 298 12.62 -13.96 6.65
CA LEU A 298 12.28 -15.32 7.04
C LEU A 298 11.34 -15.36 8.26
N LEU A 299 11.52 -14.48 9.25
CA LEU A 299 10.56 -14.35 10.36
C LEU A 299 9.17 -13.84 9.95
N SER A 300 8.99 -13.32 8.74
CA SER A 300 7.72 -12.73 8.33
C SER A 300 6.59 -13.76 8.40
N PRO A 301 5.49 -13.46 9.11
CA PRO A 301 4.32 -14.35 9.21
C PRO A 301 3.77 -14.81 7.86
N SER A 302 3.77 -13.93 6.85
CA SER A 302 3.29 -14.23 5.50
C SER A 302 4.11 -15.25 4.70
N LEU A 303 5.34 -15.56 5.13
CA LEU A 303 6.21 -16.54 4.47
C LEU A 303 6.23 -17.85 5.26
N HIS A 304 5.91 -18.97 4.62
CA HIS A 304 6.08 -20.28 5.27
C HIS A 304 7.48 -20.82 4.96
N HIS A 305 8.27 -21.10 5.99
CA HIS A 305 9.54 -21.78 5.80
C HIS A 305 9.90 -22.66 7.00
N SER A 306 10.62 -23.75 6.74
CA SER A 306 11.01 -24.73 7.76
C SER A 306 12.05 -24.21 8.75
N GLY A 307 12.81 -23.18 8.35
CA GLY A 307 13.83 -22.54 9.20
C GLY A 307 13.29 -21.57 10.26
N LYS A 308 11.97 -21.31 10.35
CA LYS A 308 11.43 -20.30 11.29
C LYS A 308 11.89 -20.52 12.73
N PRO A 309 11.86 -21.76 13.28
CA PRO A 309 12.31 -22.01 14.64
C PRO A 309 13.76 -21.60 14.86
N VAL A 310 14.64 -21.88 13.91
CA VAL A 310 16.07 -21.53 13.98
C VAL A 310 16.25 -20.01 14.01
N VAL A 311 15.51 -19.29 13.17
CA VAL A 311 15.56 -17.82 13.17
C VAL A 311 14.99 -17.26 14.47
N ARG A 312 13.88 -17.80 14.99
CA ARG A 312 13.33 -17.38 16.30
C ARG A 312 14.34 -17.57 17.42
N ASP A 313 15.01 -18.73 17.47
CA ASP A 313 16.02 -19.02 18.48
C ASP A 313 17.21 -18.05 18.40
N LEU A 314 17.61 -17.67 17.18
CA LEU A 314 18.64 -16.65 16.94
C LEU A 314 18.24 -15.28 17.53
N PHE A 315 17.03 -14.79 17.24
CA PHE A 315 16.56 -13.51 17.77
C PHE A 315 16.22 -13.56 19.27
N ASP A 316 15.93 -14.74 19.81
CA ASP A 316 15.76 -14.97 21.24
C ASP A 316 17.10 -15.11 22.00
N GLY A 317 18.23 -15.02 21.29
CA GLY A 317 19.58 -15.10 21.88
C GLY A 317 19.95 -16.50 22.40
N LYS A 318 19.30 -17.56 21.90
CA LYS A 318 19.62 -18.93 22.30
C LYS A 318 20.90 -19.38 21.60
N ASN A 319 21.93 -19.65 22.39
CA ASN A 319 23.19 -20.19 21.91
C ASN A 319 23.04 -21.68 21.55
N GLY A 320 23.68 -22.11 20.47
CA GLY A 320 23.73 -23.53 20.09
C GLY A 320 22.59 -23.95 19.18
N ILE A 321 22.36 -23.20 18.11
CA ILE A 321 21.56 -23.70 16.98
C ILE A 321 22.30 -24.93 16.47
N ASP A 322 21.74 -26.12 16.71
CA ASP A 322 22.26 -27.34 16.09
C ASP A 322 22.27 -27.08 14.58
N PRO A 323 23.45 -27.14 13.92
CA PRO A 323 23.51 -27.00 12.48
C PRO A 323 22.54 -28.03 11.92
N ILE A 324 21.70 -27.61 10.98
CA ILE A 324 20.70 -28.48 10.40
C ILE A 324 21.45 -29.65 9.75
N ASN A 325 21.53 -30.77 10.47
CA ASN A 325 22.19 -32.01 10.06
C ASN A 325 21.38 -32.76 9.00
N GLU A 326 20.30 -32.14 8.50
CA GLU A 326 19.51 -32.69 7.43
C GLU A 326 20.10 -32.31 6.08
N ASN A 327 20.16 -33.31 5.20
CA ASN A 327 20.55 -33.19 3.80
C ASN A 327 19.94 -31.92 3.18
N ILE A 328 20.78 -30.93 2.84
CA ILE A 328 20.38 -29.61 2.32
C ILE A 328 19.79 -29.83 0.93
N GLY A 329 18.49 -30.10 0.88
CA GLY A 329 17.77 -30.26 -0.38
C GLY A 329 17.47 -28.91 -1.02
N PHE A 330 17.76 -28.77 -2.31
CA PHE A 330 17.39 -27.60 -3.13
C PHE A 330 15.89 -27.48 -3.43
N LYS A 331 15.06 -28.37 -2.87
CA LYS A 331 13.61 -28.36 -3.06
C LYS A 331 12.99 -27.18 -2.31
N GLU A 332 11.94 -26.61 -2.90
CA GLU A 332 11.09 -25.57 -2.29
C GLU A 332 11.73 -24.17 -2.21
N GLY A 333 12.82 -23.88 -2.91
CA GLY A 333 13.34 -22.51 -3.05
C GLY A 333 14.16 -21.98 -1.86
N PHE A 334 14.64 -20.74 -1.99
CA PHE A 334 15.52 -20.08 -1.01
C PHE A 334 14.76 -19.63 0.23
N LEU A 335 13.66 -18.89 0.09
CA LEU A 335 12.92 -18.37 1.24
C LEU A 335 11.95 -19.39 1.84
N THR A 336 11.50 -20.38 1.07
CA THR A 336 10.47 -21.33 1.49
C THR A 336 11.01 -22.73 1.80
N GLY A 337 12.24 -23.07 1.39
CA GLY A 337 12.85 -24.39 1.53
C GLY A 337 13.98 -24.51 2.56
N LYS A 338 14.61 -25.69 2.61
CA LYS A 338 15.75 -25.98 3.52
C LYS A 338 16.98 -25.13 3.24
N MET A 339 17.13 -24.63 2.01
CA MET A 339 18.22 -23.74 1.61
C MET A 339 18.24 -22.44 2.42
N GLY A 340 17.07 -21.85 2.70
CA GLY A 340 16.97 -20.67 3.56
C GLY A 340 17.41 -20.95 5.00
N ALA A 341 17.11 -22.14 5.51
CA ALA A 341 17.52 -22.54 6.84
C ALA A 341 19.06 -22.73 6.93
N ALA A 342 19.67 -23.34 5.90
CA ALA A 342 21.13 -23.43 5.78
C ALA A 342 21.78 -22.03 5.64
N TYR A 343 21.18 -21.14 4.84
CA TYR A 343 21.61 -19.76 4.69
C TYR A 343 21.64 -19.03 6.05
N VAL A 344 20.62 -19.22 6.89
CA VAL A 344 20.58 -18.63 8.25
C VAL A 344 21.77 -19.11 9.08
N SER A 345 22.07 -20.41 9.07
CA SER A 345 23.21 -20.98 9.81
C SER A 345 24.54 -20.37 9.35
N ILE A 346 24.77 -20.30 8.04
CA ILE A 346 25.99 -19.70 7.46
C ILE A 346 26.11 -18.23 7.85
N LYS A 347 25.02 -17.47 7.74
CA LYS A 347 25.02 -16.03 8.01
C LYS A 347 25.29 -15.73 9.48
N ASN A 348 24.76 -16.53 10.39
CA ASN A 348 24.99 -16.38 11.82
C ASN A 348 26.48 -16.57 12.19
N GLU A 349 27.15 -17.53 11.55
CA GLU A 349 28.59 -17.74 11.76
C GLU A 349 29.43 -16.58 11.23
N ALA A 350 29.06 -16.02 10.07
CA ALA A 350 29.77 -14.90 9.45
C ALA A 350 29.61 -13.57 10.20
N ALA A 351 28.44 -13.32 10.79
CA ALA A 351 28.16 -12.08 11.52
C ALA A 351 29.09 -11.85 12.73
N ALA A 352 29.68 -12.91 13.30
CA ALA A 352 30.60 -12.83 14.43
C ALA A 352 32.00 -12.30 14.06
N ILE A 353 32.35 -12.22 12.77
CA ILE A 353 33.75 -12.02 12.32
C ILE A 353 33.99 -10.61 11.76
N ASN A 354 32.96 -9.92 11.29
CA ASN A 354 33.16 -8.66 10.58
C ASN A 354 33.22 -7.46 11.53
N GLN A 355 34.43 -6.90 11.69
CA GLN A 355 34.61 -5.56 12.23
C GLN A 355 34.30 -4.54 11.12
N TYR A 356 33.14 -3.91 11.21
CA TYR A 356 32.72 -2.92 10.23
C TYR A 356 33.46 -1.60 10.45
N THR A 357 34.00 -1.05 9.37
CA THR A 357 34.48 0.34 9.36
C THR A 357 33.27 1.23 9.14
N GLN A 358 32.93 2.08 10.12
CA GLN A 358 31.88 3.07 9.95
C GLN A 358 32.32 4.04 8.84
N GLN A 359 31.66 3.93 7.69
CA GLN A 359 31.80 4.88 6.61
C GLN A 359 30.66 5.89 6.72
N GLU A 360 30.99 7.17 6.74
CA GLU A 360 30.01 8.24 6.68
C GLU A 360 29.58 8.45 5.22
N TYR A 361 28.28 8.49 4.99
CA TYR A 361 27.68 8.74 3.68
C TYR A 361 26.90 10.06 3.72
N HIS A 362 26.85 10.79 2.60
CA HIS A 362 26.11 12.03 2.49
C HIS A 362 24.92 11.91 1.53
N LEU A 363 23.86 11.25 1.98
CA LEU A 363 22.61 11.12 1.21
C LEU A 363 21.65 12.28 1.49
N SER A 364 21.40 13.15 0.51
CA SER A 364 20.43 14.24 0.66
C SER A 364 19.00 13.77 0.33
N LEU A 365 18.09 13.94 1.29
CA LEU A 365 16.66 13.60 1.11
C LEU A 365 15.82 14.84 0.81
N LYS A 366 14.97 14.73 -0.22
CA LYS A 366 13.97 15.70 -0.66
C LYS A 366 12.58 15.14 -0.41
N ILE A 367 12.26 14.95 0.87
CA ILE A 367 10.93 14.50 1.30
C ILE A 367 10.09 15.68 1.82
N PRO A 368 8.74 15.58 1.76
CA PRO A 368 7.87 16.58 2.35
C PRO A 368 8.17 16.81 3.84
N SER A 369 7.91 18.02 4.34
CA SER A 369 7.91 18.25 5.78
C SER A 369 6.74 17.50 6.43
N LYS A 370 6.80 17.29 7.75
CA LYS A 370 5.69 16.66 8.48
C LYS A 370 4.39 17.45 8.32
N GLU A 371 4.46 18.77 8.31
CA GLU A 371 3.32 19.67 8.16
C GLU A 371 2.71 19.55 6.76
N ASP A 372 3.56 19.60 5.72
CA ASP A 372 3.15 19.45 4.32
C ASP A 372 2.47 18.09 4.10
N PHE A 373 3.08 17.03 4.62
CA PHE A 373 2.52 15.69 4.56
C PHE A 373 1.16 15.60 5.27
N ILE A 374 1.04 16.10 6.51
CA ILE A 374 -0.22 15.98 7.24
C ILE A 374 -1.33 16.79 6.55
N LEU A 375 -1.04 18.01 6.09
CA LEU A 375 -2.00 18.84 5.37
C LEU A 375 -2.45 18.14 4.08
N LYS A 376 -1.51 17.61 3.29
CA LYS A 376 -1.79 16.86 2.05
C LYS A 376 -2.65 15.62 2.32
N LYS A 377 -2.38 14.88 3.40
CA LYS A 377 -3.08 13.62 3.70
C LYS A 377 -4.45 13.80 4.32
N ARG A 378 -4.63 14.79 5.21
CA ARG A 378 -5.91 15.02 5.88
C ARG A 378 -6.85 15.95 5.13
N TYR A 379 -6.30 16.88 4.35
CA TYR A 379 -7.09 17.93 3.69
C TYR A 379 -6.61 18.11 2.24
N PRO A 380 -6.60 17.05 1.40
CA PRO A 380 -6.03 17.10 0.05
C PRO A 380 -6.58 18.22 -0.81
N LYS A 381 -7.90 18.51 -0.78
CA LYS A 381 -8.46 19.61 -1.59
C LYS A 381 -8.01 20.97 -1.07
N LEU A 382 -7.96 21.17 0.24
CA LEU A 382 -7.42 22.41 0.83
C LEU A 382 -5.93 22.58 0.54
N TYR A 383 -5.15 21.49 0.59
CA TYR A 383 -3.73 21.47 0.28
C TYR A 383 -3.48 21.96 -1.14
N GLU A 384 -4.06 21.31 -2.15
CA GLU A 384 -3.86 21.67 -3.55
C GLU A 384 -4.38 23.08 -3.83
N PHE A 385 -5.56 23.41 -3.31
CA PHE A 385 -6.18 24.72 -3.52
C PHE A 385 -5.33 25.86 -2.94
N THR A 386 -4.85 25.73 -1.70
CA THR A 386 -4.02 26.77 -1.06
C THR A 386 -2.62 26.82 -1.65
N LYS A 387 -2.01 25.68 -1.96
CA LYS A 387 -0.67 25.62 -2.53
C LYS A 387 -0.58 26.34 -3.87
N VAL A 388 -1.59 26.17 -4.72
CA VAL A 388 -1.63 26.77 -6.06
C VAL A 388 -2.14 28.21 -6.01
N ASN A 389 -3.28 28.46 -5.36
CA ASN A 389 -3.98 29.75 -5.46
C ASN A 389 -3.60 30.74 -4.35
N PHE A 390 -3.13 30.27 -3.19
CA PHE A 390 -2.83 31.10 -2.03
C PHE A 390 -1.51 30.71 -1.33
N PRO A 391 -0.34 30.77 -2.00
CA PRO A 391 0.92 30.28 -1.43
C PRO A 391 1.28 30.90 -0.07
N ALA A 392 0.97 32.20 0.12
CA ALA A 392 1.21 32.88 1.40
C ALA A 392 0.30 32.37 2.53
N VAL A 393 -0.94 31.97 2.21
CA VAL A 393 -1.82 31.30 3.18
C VAL A 393 -1.31 29.90 3.44
N HIS A 394 -0.94 29.16 2.39
CA HIS A 394 -0.39 27.81 2.51
C HIS A 394 0.80 27.75 3.47
N THR A 395 1.79 28.64 3.31
CA THR A 395 2.93 28.71 4.25
C THR A 395 2.49 28.96 5.69
N LYS A 396 1.58 29.92 5.92
CA LYS A 396 1.07 30.18 7.28
C LYS A 396 0.27 29.00 7.86
N VAL A 397 -0.44 28.25 7.02
CA VAL A 397 -1.14 27.02 7.42
C VAL A 397 -0.13 25.96 7.83
N LEU A 398 0.94 25.77 7.05
CA LEU A 398 2.02 24.86 7.42
C LEU A 398 2.67 25.28 8.75
N ASP A 399 2.99 26.57 8.92
CA ASP A 399 3.58 27.10 10.15
C ASP A 399 2.68 26.91 11.39
N ALA A 400 1.35 26.89 11.20
CA ALA A 400 0.38 26.67 12.27
C ALA A 400 0.25 25.21 12.69
N ILE A 401 0.62 24.26 11.82
CA ILE A 401 0.57 22.83 12.11
C ILE A 401 1.76 22.48 13.02
N THR A 402 1.53 22.52 14.33
CA THR A 402 2.61 22.35 15.32
C THR A 402 2.53 21.06 16.13
N GLY A 403 1.39 20.37 16.11
CA GLY A 403 1.06 19.29 17.06
C GLY A 403 0.98 17.86 16.50
N LYS A 404 1.03 16.88 17.43
CA LYS A 404 0.72 15.46 17.17
C LYS A 404 -0.76 15.20 16.91
N SER A 405 -1.64 16.09 17.38
CA SER A 405 -3.08 16.07 17.12
C SER A 405 -3.49 17.42 16.57
N ILE A 406 -3.52 17.55 15.25
CA ILE A 406 -4.00 18.79 14.62
C ILE A 406 -5.49 18.88 14.88
N ASN A 407 -5.90 19.88 15.65
CA ASN A 407 -7.27 20.36 15.59
C ASN A 407 -7.27 21.56 14.65
N ILE A 408 -7.68 21.31 13.41
CA ILE A 408 -7.52 22.27 12.34
C ILE A 408 -8.38 23.53 12.56
N PHE A 409 -9.50 23.41 13.30
CA PHE A 409 -10.30 24.56 13.68
C PHE A 409 -9.65 25.44 14.73
N THR A 410 -8.73 24.91 15.55
CA THR A 410 -8.00 25.73 16.52
C THR A 410 -6.70 26.26 15.96
N GLU A 411 -6.04 25.52 15.07
CA GLU A 411 -4.72 25.88 14.54
C GLU A 411 -4.81 26.67 13.22
N VAL A 412 -5.63 26.22 12.27
CA VAL A 412 -5.65 26.74 10.89
C VAL A 412 -6.76 27.74 10.65
N LEU A 413 -7.92 27.58 11.28
CA LEU A 413 -9.03 28.54 11.14
C LEU A 413 -8.60 29.97 11.50
N PRO A 414 -7.85 30.25 12.59
CA PRO A 414 -7.40 31.60 12.89
C PRO A 414 -6.49 32.20 11.80
N VAL A 415 -5.71 31.36 11.12
CA VAL A 415 -4.87 31.79 9.98
C VAL A 415 -5.75 32.15 8.78
N ILE A 416 -6.76 31.33 8.50
CA ILE A 416 -7.72 31.57 7.41
C ILE A 416 -8.54 32.85 7.67
N GLU A 417 -8.93 33.11 8.91
CA GLU A 417 -9.73 34.27 9.31
C GLU A 417 -9.04 35.62 9.08
N GLN A 418 -7.71 35.63 9.01
CA GLN A 418 -6.93 36.83 8.71
C GLN A 418 -6.89 37.17 7.21
N ASN A 419 -7.51 36.36 6.36
CA ASN A 419 -7.44 36.49 4.91
C ASN A 419 -8.74 37.04 4.29
N SER A 420 -8.64 37.82 3.21
CA SER A 420 -9.79 38.35 2.46
C SER A 420 -10.67 37.27 1.84
N TYR A 421 -10.14 36.06 1.64
CA TYR A 421 -10.85 34.88 1.10
C TYR A 421 -11.30 33.93 2.21
N SER A 422 -11.41 34.40 3.46
CA SER A 422 -11.71 33.57 4.63
C SER A 422 -12.98 32.73 4.46
N GLU A 423 -14.03 33.26 3.84
CA GLU A 423 -15.30 32.53 3.68
C GLU A 423 -15.15 31.32 2.75
N VAL A 424 -14.45 31.45 1.62
CA VAL A 424 -14.21 30.36 0.66
C VAL A 424 -13.37 29.27 1.32
N LEU A 425 -12.29 29.66 2.00
CA LEU A 425 -11.37 28.74 2.66
C LEU A 425 -12.02 28.05 3.88
N LYS A 426 -12.89 28.75 4.62
CA LYS A 426 -13.69 28.18 5.71
C LYS A 426 -14.65 27.10 5.21
N ASP A 427 -15.34 27.37 4.11
CA ASP A 427 -16.29 26.43 3.52
C ASP A 427 -15.58 25.17 3.00
N LEU A 428 -14.43 25.33 2.32
CA LEU A 428 -13.60 24.20 1.90
C LEU A 428 -13.06 23.39 3.10
N LEU A 429 -12.55 24.08 4.14
CA LEU A 429 -12.07 23.41 5.34
C LEU A 429 -13.18 22.61 6.04
N TRP A 430 -14.38 23.20 6.14
CA TRP A 430 -15.54 22.54 6.73
C TRP A 430 -16.01 21.32 5.92
N CYS A 431 -15.95 21.41 4.59
CA CYS A 431 -16.24 20.30 3.69
C CYS A 431 -15.29 19.12 3.94
N GLU A 432 -13.97 19.36 3.92
CA GLU A 432 -12.96 18.32 4.14
C GLU A 432 -13.04 17.73 5.55
N GLU A 433 -13.29 18.54 6.58
CA GLU A 433 -13.49 18.03 7.94
C GLU A 433 -14.75 17.16 8.05
N SER A 434 -15.83 17.55 7.38
CA SER A 434 -17.05 16.74 7.33
C SER A 434 -16.82 15.38 6.68
N LYS A 435 -15.94 15.30 5.68
CA LYS A 435 -15.46 14.04 5.08
C LYS A 435 -14.60 13.24 6.05
N ASN A 436 -13.63 13.86 6.71
CA ASN A 436 -12.77 13.19 7.67
C ASN A 436 -13.56 12.56 8.82
N LEU A 437 -14.59 13.24 9.32
CA LEU A 437 -15.50 12.69 10.33
C LEU A 437 -16.28 11.47 9.81
N PHE A 438 -16.71 11.52 8.54
CA PHE A 438 -17.38 10.40 7.89
C PHE A 438 -16.43 9.20 7.73
N TYR A 439 -15.22 9.43 7.21
CA TYR A 439 -14.19 8.39 7.10
C TYR A 439 -13.84 7.78 8.45
N SER A 440 -13.68 8.62 9.47
CA SER A 440 -13.41 8.16 10.84
C SER A 440 -14.53 7.29 11.40
N SER A 441 -15.80 7.55 11.05
CA SER A 441 -16.91 6.65 11.42
C SER A 441 -16.87 5.31 10.71
N LEU A 442 -16.51 5.28 9.43
CA LEU A 442 -16.39 4.04 8.64
C LEU A 442 -15.21 3.18 9.10
N MET A 443 -14.10 3.82 9.48
CA MET A 443 -12.88 3.15 9.93
C MET A 443 -13.00 2.44 11.28
N LYS A 444 -14.13 2.58 11.98
CA LYS A 444 -14.43 1.79 13.19
C LYS A 444 -14.65 0.30 12.92
N GLN A 445 -15.03 -0.04 11.70
CA GLN A 445 -15.18 -1.43 11.24
C GLN A 445 -13.86 -1.93 10.63
N THR A 446 -13.69 -3.25 10.50
CA THR A 446 -12.63 -3.82 9.66
C THR A 446 -12.95 -3.65 8.17
N ASN A 447 -11.94 -3.74 7.29
CA ASN A 447 -12.16 -3.72 5.84
C ASN A 447 -13.07 -4.88 5.39
N LEU A 448 -12.92 -6.06 6.02
CA LEU A 448 -13.73 -7.24 5.70
C LEU A 448 -15.19 -7.04 6.13
N GLU A 449 -15.43 -6.54 7.34
CA GLU A 449 -16.80 -6.20 7.79
C GLU A 449 -17.43 -5.17 6.86
N ARG A 450 -16.70 -4.10 6.48
CA ARG A 450 -17.19 -3.11 5.52
C ARG A 450 -17.54 -3.75 4.17
N PHE A 451 -16.64 -4.56 3.62
CA PHE A 451 -16.87 -5.24 2.36
C PHE A 451 -18.08 -6.16 2.42
N SER A 452 -18.14 -7.02 3.44
CA SER A 452 -19.24 -7.94 3.67
C SER A 452 -20.57 -7.20 3.81
N ASN A 453 -20.61 -6.10 4.58
CA ASN A 453 -21.78 -5.25 4.74
C ASN A 453 -22.24 -4.65 3.40
N ILE A 454 -21.31 -4.11 2.60
CA ILE A 454 -21.62 -3.50 1.29
C ILE A 454 -22.15 -4.55 0.31
N ILE A 455 -21.51 -5.72 0.23
CA ILE A 455 -21.91 -6.80 -0.68
C ILE A 455 -23.23 -7.43 -0.24
N ALA A 456 -23.41 -7.73 1.06
CA ALA A 456 -24.64 -8.27 1.60
C ALA A 456 -25.81 -7.30 1.37
N HIS A 457 -25.59 -5.99 1.60
CA HIS A 457 -26.57 -4.95 1.31
C HIS A 457 -26.95 -4.96 -0.17
N ARG A 458 -25.96 -4.90 -1.08
CA ARG A 458 -26.20 -4.92 -2.53
C ARG A 458 -26.93 -6.17 -3.02
N ASN A 459 -26.51 -7.36 -2.58
CA ASN A 459 -27.15 -8.62 -2.97
C ASN A 459 -28.60 -8.69 -2.45
N SER A 460 -28.82 -8.31 -1.19
CA SER A 460 -30.17 -8.30 -0.61
C SER A 460 -31.10 -7.32 -1.33
N LEU A 461 -30.57 -6.19 -1.80
CA LEU A 461 -31.34 -5.20 -2.55
C LEU A 461 -31.58 -5.65 -3.98
N PHE A 462 -30.57 -6.18 -4.67
CA PHE A 462 -30.70 -6.62 -6.06
C PHE A 462 -31.78 -7.69 -6.21
N ASP A 463 -31.75 -8.70 -5.34
CA ASP A 463 -32.76 -9.77 -5.35
C ASP A 463 -34.16 -9.25 -5.01
N ARG A 464 -34.28 -8.24 -4.14
CA ARG A 464 -35.59 -7.66 -3.80
C ARG A 464 -36.11 -6.75 -4.90
N PHE A 465 -35.29 -5.83 -5.39
CA PHE A 465 -35.68 -4.81 -6.36
C PHE A 465 -36.12 -5.43 -7.70
N GLU A 466 -35.36 -6.38 -8.24
CA GLU A 466 -35.69 -7.02 -9.51
C GLU A 466 -36.98 -7.84 -9.43
N ASN A 467 -37.27 -8.45 -8.28
CA ASN A 467 -38.45 -9.31 -8.09
C ASN A 467 -39.75 -8.55 -7.80
N LEU A 468 -39.68 -7.29 -7.36
CA LEU A 468 -40.86 -6.53 -6.93
C LEU A 468 -41.62 -5.88 -8.10
N GLY A 469 -40.97 -5.65 -9.25
CA GLY A 469 -41.59 -4.93 -10.37
C GLY A 469 -42.18 -3.58 -9.92
N ASP A 470 -43.42 -3.29 -10.32
CA ASP A 470 -44.09 -2.02 -9.97
C ASP A 470 -44.37 -1.85 -8.46
N ALA A 471 -44.38 -2.93 -7.68
CA ALA A 471 -44.62 -2.85 -6.24
C ALA A 471 -43.49 -2.08 -5.50
N VAL A 472 -42.32 -1.94 -6.12
CA VAL A 472 -41.22 -1.12 -5.59
C VAL A 472 -41.63 0.33 -5.39
N LEU A 473 -42.58 0.83 -6.18
CA LEU A 473 -43.02 2.22 -6.11
C LEU A 473 -43.75 2.56 -4.80
N ASP A 474 -44.30 1.54 -4.17
CA ASP A 474 -45.09 1.65 -2.94
C ASP A 474 -44.28 1.30 -1.68
N LEU A 475 -43.00 0.94 -1.84
CA LEU A 475 -42.11 0.72 -0.70
C LEU A 475 -41.59 2.05 -0.15
N PRO A 476 -41.63 2.24 1.18
CA PRO A 476 -41.06 3.42 1.79
C PRO A 476 -39.52 3.34 1.79
N VAL A 477 -38.91 4.43 1.34
CA VAL A 477 -37.47 4.64 1.21
C VAL A 477 -37.07 5.81 2.11
N ARG A 478 -35.86 5.77 2.67
CA ARG A 478 -35.26 6.91 3.37
C ARG A 478 -33.75 6.99 3.12
N LEU A 479 -33.14 8.12 3.50
CA LEU A 479 -31.69 8.25 3.58
C LEU A 479 -31.10 7.22 4.54
N ASN A 480 -30.09 6.47 4.08
CA ASN A 480 -29.35 5.53 4.91
C ASN A 480 -28.64 6.29 6.03
N ALA A 481 -28.66 5.75 7.26
CA ALA A 481 -27.94 6.32 8.40
C ALA A 481 -26.42 6.40 8.17
N ASP A 482 -25.88 5.54 7.31
CA ASP A 482 -24.47 5.51 6.91
C ASP A 482 -24.17 6.42 5.70
N ALA A 483 -25.14 7.17 5.18
CA ALA A 483 -24.91 8.18 4.15
C ALA A 483 -24.85 9.57 4.77
N LYS A 484 -23.96 10.44 4.26
CA LYS A 484 -23.82 11.81 4.78
C LYS A 484 -23.93 12.84 3.65
N ILE A 485 -24.88 13.76 3.78
CA ILE A 485 -25.00 14.92 2.89
C ILE A 485 -24.21 16.08 3.49
N ILE A 486 -23.26 16.61 2.72
CA ILE A 486 -22.47 17.79 3.05
C ILE A 486 -22.99 18.94 2.19
N ASN A 487 -23.37 20.06 2.81
CA ASN A 487 -23.85 21.24 2.11
C ASN A 487 -22.78 22.34 2.16
N THR A 488 -22.30 22.80 1.02
CA THR A 488 -21.24 23.80 0.88
C THR A 488 -21.74 25.01 0.11
N ARG A 489 -21.07 26.14 0.29
CA ARG A 489 -21.35 27.39 -0.45
C ARG A 489 -20.70 27.42 -1.83
N TRP A 490 -19.79 26.49 -2.09
CA TRP A 490 -19.09 26.33 -3.36
C TRP A 490 -19.00 24.87 -3.77
N ASP A 491 -18.83 24.61 -5.06
CA ASP A 491 -18.70 23.26 -5.58
C ASP A 491 -17.28 22.73 -5.34
N TRP A 492 -17.13 21.95 -4.25
CA TRP A 492 -15.90 21.24 -3.91
C TRP A 492 -15.92 19.77 -4.31
N SER A 493 -16.97 19.32 -5.00
CA SER A 493 -17.08 17.94 -5.46
C SER A 493 -16.13 17.67 -6.63
N SER A 494 -15.87 18.69 -7.45
CA SER A 494 -14.96 18.60 -8.59
C SER A 494 -13.49 18.56 -8.19
N ASP A 495 -12.76 17.62 -8.81
CA ASP A 495 -11.29 17.57 -8.75
C ASP A 495 -10.64 18.49 -9.82
N ASP A 496 -11.44 19.19 -10.62
CA ASP A 496 -10.96 20.15 -11.61
C ASP A 496 -10.52 21.46 -10.93
N MET A 497 -9.22 21.75 -10.98
CA MET A 497 -8.62 22.98 -10.48
C MET A 497 -9.23 24.24 -11.12
N TYR A 498 -9.69 24.18 -12.36
CA TYR A 498 -10.38 25.32 -12.99
C TYR A 498 -11.72 25.59 -12.30
N GLN A 499 -12.51 24.55 -12.01
CA GLN A 499 -13.77 24.69 -11.28
C GLN A 499 -13.53 25.25 -9.87
N GLN A 500 -12.49 24.78 -9.18
CA GLN A 500 -12.10 25.33 -7.87
C GLN A 500 -11.68 26.80 -7.97
N THR A 501 -11.01 27.20 -9.05
CA THR A 501 -10.63 28.60 -9.28
C THR A 501 -11.86 29.47 -9.54
N LEU A 502 -12.87 28.96 -10.27
CA LEU A 502 -14.13 29.67 -10.48
C LEU A 502 -14.86 29.97 -9.17
N ASN A 503 -14.75 29.10 -8.17
CA ASN A 503 -15.34 29.33 -6.85
C ASN A 503 -14.81 30.63 -6.17
N ILE A 504 -13.60 31.08 -6.50
CA ILE A 504 -13.03 32.34 -5.95
C ILE A 504 -13.79 33.57 -6.47
N ILE A 505 -14.26 33.54 -7.71
CA ILE A 505 -14.85 34.70 -8.40
C ILE A 505 -16.37 34.64 -8.48
N GLN A 506 -16.97 33.46 -8.31
CA GLN A 506 -18.41 33.29 -8.35
C GLN A 506 -19.07 33.59 -7.00
N PRO A 507 -20.28 34.19 -6.98
CA PRO A 507 -21.06 34.30 -5.75
C PRO A 507 -21.36 32.91 -5.19
N SER A 508 -21.38 32.79 -3.86
CA SER A 508 -21.73 31.52 -3.20
C SER A 508 -23.10 31.03 -3.65
N ALA A 509 -23.21 29.72 -3.89
CA ALA A 509 -24.48 29.03 -4.15
C ALA A 509 -24.60 27.81 -3.22
N GLY A 510 -25.81 27.28 -3.04
CA GLY A 510 -25.96 26.04 -2.29
C GLY A 510 -25.53 24.86 -3.15
N PHE A 511 -24.50 24.13 -2.73
CA PHE A 511 -24.09 22.87 -3.33
C PHE A 511 -24.21 21.77 -2.29
N ALA A 512 -24.60 20.57 -2.73
CA ALA A 512 -24.61 19.41 -1.87
C ALA A 512 -23.77 18.29 -2.47
N THR A 513 -23.06 17.57 -1.63
CA THR A 513 -22.34 16.35 -1.98
C THR A 513 -22.79 15.25 -1.04
N VAL A 514 -23.13 14.09 -1.58
CA VAL A 514 -23.36 12.90 -0.75
C VAL A 514 -22.11 12.07 -0.67
N LEU A 515 -21.78 11.65 0.54
CA LEU A 515 -20.78 10.65 0.83
C LEU A 515 -21.48 9.31 1.06
N THR A 516 -21.09 8.32 0.28
CA THR A 516 -21.57 6.94 0.45
C THR A 516 -20.40 6.00 0.67
N PRO A 517 -20.55 4.97 1.52
CA PRO A 517 -19.61 3.87 1.53
C PRO A 517 -19.57 3.21 0.14
N SER A 518 -18.38 2.89 -0.34
CA SER A 518 -18.19 2.19 -1.60
C SER A 518 -17.15 1.11 -1.41
N TYR A 519 -17.24 0.04 -2.20
CA TYR A 519 -16.14 -0.88 -2.36
C TYR A 519 -15.44 -0.56 -3.68
N ASP A 520 -14.52 0.40 -3.61
CA ASP A 520 -13.50 0.60 -4.62
C ASP A 520 -12.16 0.62 -3.89
N SER A 521 -11.31 -0.37 -4.16
CA SER A 521 -9.97 -0.47 -3.56
C SER A 521 -9.08 0.74 -3.90
N LYS A 522 -9.50 1.58 -4.86
CA LYS A 522 -8.80 2.81 -5.23
C LYS A 522 -9.25 4.05 -4.47
N THR A 523 -10.50 4.13 -4.00
CA THR A 523 -11.08 5.39 -3.46
C THR A 523 -11.24 5.40 -1.94
N ASN A 524 -10.47 4.58 -1.21
CA ASN A 524 -10.52 4.51 0.26
C ASN A 524 -11.95 4.31 0.80
N TYR A 525 -12.70 3.43 0.14
CA TYR A 525 -14.03 2.98 0.55
C TYR A 525 -15.15 4.02 0.56
N THR A 526 -14.98 5.15 -0.13
CA THR A 526 -16.02 6.18 -0.22
C THR A 526 -16.12 6.75 -1.61
N VAL A 527 -17.32 7.20 -1.97
CA VAL A 527 -17.61 7.89 -3.21
C VAL A 527 -18.23 9.24 -2.85
N GLU A 528 -17.65 10.29 -3.42
CA GLU A 528 -18.21 11.65 -3.38
C GLU A 528 -19.09 11.81 -4.63
N THR A 529 -20.40 11.99 -4.43
CA THR A 529 -21.32 12.29 -5.55
C THR A 529 -21.85 13.70 -5.40
N ALA A 530 -21.46 14.57 -6.34
CA ALA A 530 -22.05 15.89 -6.50
C ALA A 530 -23.55 15.76 -6.72
N LEU A 531 -24.35 16.47 -5.91
CA LEU A 531 -25.79 16.50 -6.05
C LEU A 531 -26.17 17.80 -6.76
N ASN A 532 -26.99 17.68 -7.81
CA ASN A 532 -27.64 18.82 -8.42
C ASN A 532 -29.10 18.80 -7.95
N ILE A 533 -30.02 18.47 -8.86
CA ILE A 533 -31.43 18.35 -8.52
C ILE A 533 -31.71 17.16 -7.59
N GLU A 534 -30.81 16.18 -7.56
CA GLU A 534 -30.84 15.04 -6.67
C GLU A 534 -30.84 15.43 -5.19
N GLU A 535 -30.30 16.60 -4.84
CA GLU A 535 -30.34 17.12 -3.47
C GLU A 535 -31.78 17.30 -2.98
N THR A 536 -32.64 17.87 -3.83
CA THR A 536 -34.06 18.09 -3.49
C THR A 536 -34.76 16.74 -3.28
N LEU A 537 -34.41 15.75 -4.11
CA LEU A 537 -34.92 14.39 -3.99
C LEU A 537 -34.47 13.72 -2.68
N LEU A 538 -33.19 13.78 -2.34
CA LEU A 538 -32.65 13.20 -1.11
C LEU A 538 -33.19 13.89 0.15
N ARG A 539 -33.42 15.21 0.10
CA ARG A 539 -34.08 15.94 1.19
C ARG A 539 -35.52 15.48 1.39
N ALA A 540 -36.28 15.20 0.32
CA ALA A 540 -37.62 14.64 0.44
C ALA A 540 -37.62 13.26 1.13
N LEU A 541 -36.51 12.53 1.00
CA LEU A 541 -36.28 11.21 1.59
C LEU A 541 -35.57 11.25 2.96
N SER A 542 -35.48 12.43 3.60
CA SER A 542 -34.97 12.51 4.98
C SER A 542 -35.90 11.82 6.00
N THR A 543 -37.17 11.62 5.63
CA THR A 543 -38.12 10.78 6.36
C THR A 543 -38.59 9.64 5.44
N PRO A 544 -39.02 8.49 5.99
CA PRO A 544 -39.55 7.39 5.17
C PRO A 544 -40.71 7.86 4.29
N LYS A 545 -40.60 7.71 2.98
CA LYS A 545 -41.65 8.01 1.99
C LYS A 545 -41.63 6.99 0.86
N THR A 546 -42.80 6.70 0.28
CA THR A 546 -42.86 5.85 -0.92
C THR A 546 -42.30 6.58 -2.14
N ILE A 547 -41.75 5.82 -3.09
CA ILE A 547 -41.24 6.38 -4.35
C ILE A 547 -42.37 7.14 -5.09
N ARG A 548 -43.60 6.62 -5.03
CA ARG A 548 -44.78 7.28 -5.60
C ARG A 548 -45.02 8.67 -5.02
N THR A 549 -45.01 8.81 -3.68
CA THR A 549 -45.18 10.09 -3.01
C THR A 549 -44.06 11.06 -3.40
N VAL A 550 -42.82 10.58 -3.46
CA VAL A 550 -41.67 11.41 -3.84
C VAL A 550 -41.77 11.86 -5.31
N ASN A 551 -42.22 11.00 -6.22
CA ASN A 551 -42.49 11.38 -7.61
C ASN A 551 -43.53 12.49 -7.70
N GLU A 552 -44.63 12.38 -6.96
CA GLU A 552 -45.70 13.38 -6.94
C GLU A 552 -45.22 14.72 -6.38
N GLU A 553 -44.48 14.71 -5.26
CA GLU A 553 -43.85 15.90 -4.67
C GLU A 553 -42.88 16.56 -5.66
N PHE A 554 -42.08 15.78 -6.37
CA PHE A 554 -41.10 16.29 -7.33
C PHE A 554 -41.76 16.83 -8.60
N LYS A 555 -42.86 16.21 -9.06
CA LYS A 555 -43.71 16.78 -10.14
C LYS A 555 -44.29 18.12 -9.71
N PHE A 556 -44.84 18.18 -8.50
CA PHE A 556 -45.39 19.42 -7.95
C PHE A 556 -44.32 20.51 -7.80
N TYR A 557 -43.12 20.14 -7.34
CA TYR A 557 -41.97 21.04 -7.31
C TYR A 557 -41.68 21.60 -8.71
N CYS A 558 -41.47 20.77 -9.73
CA CYS A 558 -41.18 21.22 -11.09
C CYS A 558 -42.29 22.11 -11.68
N LEU A 559 -43.56 21.84 -11.35
CA LEU A 559 -44.69 22.64 -11.82
C LEU A 559 -44.84 23.99 -11.10
N SER A 560 -44.33 24.10 -9.87
CA SER A 560 -44.41 25.32 -9.05
C SER A 560 -43.18 26.23 -9.17
N GLN A 561 -42.09 25.75 -9.76
CA GLN A 561 -40.88 26.56 -9.99
C GLN A 561 -41.04 27.54 -11.17
N PRO A 562 -40.34 28.69 -11.13
CA PRO A 562 -40.18 29.57 -12.29
C PRO A 562 -39.59 28.83 -13.50
N ASP A 563 -39.95 29.26 -14.72
CA ASP A 563 -39.53 28.58 -15.95
C ASP A 563 -38.01 28.53 -16.09
N GLU A 564 -37.27 29.53 -15.59
CA GLU A 564 -35.79 29.52 -15.62
C GLU A 564 -35.21 28.35 -14.81
N VAL A 565 -35.83 28.01 -13.68
CA VAL A 565 -35.42 26.88 -12.84
C VAL A 565 -35.77 25.57 -13.54
N VAL A 566 -36.97 25.48 -14.13
CA VAL A 566 -37.41 24.29 -14.87
C VAL A 566 -36.51 24.04 -16.09
N ASP A 567 -36.09 25.08 -16.81
CA ASP A 567 -35.18 24.98 -17.95
C ASP A 567 -33.81 24.43 -17.55
N MET A 568 -33.31 24.79 -16.35
CA MET A 568 -32.11 24.16 -15.79
C MET A 568 -32.31 22.67 -15.56
N VAL A 569 -33.47 22.25 -15.03
CA VAL A 569 -33.81 20.83 -14.86
C VAL A 569 -33.87 20.12 -16.20
N VAL A 570 -34.58 20.70 -17.18
CA VAL A 570 -34.71 20.16 -18.55
C VAL A 570 -33.34 19.92 -19.17
N LYS A 571 -32.42 20.89 -19.05
CA LYS A 571 -31.05 20.77 -19.55
C LYS A 571 -30.29 19.67 -18.83
N TYR A 572 -30.39 19.60 -17.50
CA TYR A 572 -29.71 18.63 -16.67
C TYR A 572 -30.16 17.18 -16.94
N THR A 573 -31.47 16.97 -17.11
CA THR A 573 -32.06 15.64 -17.36
C THR A 573 -32.02 15.24 -18.84
N HIS A 574 -31.47 16.09 -19.71
CA HIS A 574 -31.53 15.94 -21.16
C HIS A 574 -32.96 15.70 -21.66
N SER A 575 -33.91 16.46 -21.10
CA SER A 575 -35.28 16.53 -21.59
C SER A 575 -35.37 17.52 -22.75
N LYS A 576 -36.32 17.33 -23.66
CA LYS A 576 -36.50 18.24 -24.80
C LYS A 576 -37.05 19.59 -24.38
N ASP A 577 -38.01 19.56 -23.47
CA ASP A 577 -38.75 20.69 -22.95
C ASP A 577 -39.40 20.29 -21.60
N LYS A 578 -40.14 21.24 -21.00
CA LYS A 578 -40.89 21.04 -19.76
C LYS A 578 -41.92 19.91 -19.86
N GLU A 579 -42.59 19.74 -21.00
CA GLU A 579 -43.62 18.71 -21.17
C GLU A 579 -42.97 17.31 -21.22
N ASP A 580 -41.85 17.17 -21.93
CA ASP A 580 -41.03 15.96 -21.96
C ASP A 580 -40.46 15.61 -20.58
N LEU A 581 -39.97 16.61 -19.83
CA LEU A 581 -39.53 16.44 -18.44
C LEU A 581 -40.65 15.84 -17.57
N ILE A 582 -41.84 16.45 -17.58
CA ILE A 582 -42.97 15.98 -16.76
C ILE A 582 -43.41 14.57 -17.17
N LYS A 583 -43.43 14.24 -18.47
CA LYS A 583 -43.74 12.89 -18.97
C LYS A 583 -42.72 11.84 -18.53
N ARG A 584 -41.44 12.22 -18.40
CA ARG A 584 -40.33 11.31 -18.05
C ARG A 584 -40.00 11.30 -16.57
N LEU A 585 -40.61 12.17 -15.76
CA LEU A 585 -40.17 12.39 -14.38
C LEU A 585 -40.25 11.14 -13.52
N ASP A 586 -41.29 10.32 -13.71
CA ASP A 586 -41.43 9.05 -12.97
C ASP A 586 -40.24 8.13 -13.24
N TYR A 587 -39.85 7.96 -14.51
CA TYR A 587 -38.69 7.16 -14.88
C TYR A 587 -37.39 7.73 -14.31
N LEU A 588 -37.20 9.05 -14.42
CA LEU A 588 -35.98 9.72 -13.96
C LEU A 588 -35.82 9.60 -12.45
N VAL A 589 -36.87 9.87 -11.68
CA VAL A 589 -36.84 9.77 -10.22
C VAL A 589 -36.64 8.32 -9.77
N VAL A 590 -37.36 7.36 -10.34
CA VAL A 590 -37.19 5.93 -10.02
C VAL A 590 -35.76 5.48 -10.32
N LYS A 591 -35.23 5.84 -11.50
CA LYS A 591 -33.85 5.51 -11.87
C LYS A 591 -32.83 6.11 -10.89
N THR A 592 -33.01 7.37 -10.49
CA THR A 592 -32.14 8.03 -9.53
C THR A 592 -32.23 7.40 -8.14
N ILE A 593 -33.43 7.09 -7.65
CA ILE A 593 -33.64 6.39 -6.38
C ILE A 593 -32.98 5.01 -6.43
N ASN A 594 -33.16 4.24 -7.50
CA ASN A 594 -32.52 2.94 -7.68
C ASN A 594 -31.00 3.06 -7.60
N ASN A 595 -30.40 4.02 -8.32
CA ASN A 595 -28.97 4.27 -8.26
C ASN A 595 -28.50 4.59 -6.84
N PHE A 596 -29.23 5.43 -6.10
CA PHE A 596 -28.89 5.73 -4.71
C PHE A 596 -29.03 4.54 -3.78
N ILE A 597 -30.01 3.67 -4.01
CA ILE A 597 -30.19 2.42 -3.25
C ILE A 597 -29.03 1.45 -3.54
N TYR A 598 -28.65 1.25 -4.81
CA TYR A 598 -27.52 0.38 -5.18
C TYR A 598 -26.16 0.88 -4.64
N ASN A 599 -26.03 2.20 -4.46
CA ASN A 599 -24.87 2.84 -3.86
C ASN A 599 -24.94 2.95 -2.32
N GLY A 600 -25.99 2.41 -1.69
CA GLY A 600 -26.18 2.43 -0.23
C GLY A 600 -26.49 3.82 0.35
N CYS A 601 -26.80 4.81 -0.50
CA CYS A 601 -27.22 6.14 -0.07
C CYS A 601 -28.63 6.13 0.54
N LEU A 602 -29.51 5.30 -0.01
CA LEU A 602 -30.90 5.15 0.43
C LEU A 602 -31.11 3.71 0.90
N GLU A 603 -32.03 3.53 1.84
CA GLU A 603 -32.45 2.22 2.33
C GLU A 603 -33.97 2.07 2.31
N LEU A 604 -34.44 0.82 2.14
CA LEU A 604 -35.85 0.47 2.29
C LEU A 604 -36.20 0.37 3.78
N THR A 605 -37.30 1.00 4.20
CA THR A 605 -37.86 0.81 5.54
C THR A 605 -38.94 -0.27 5.48
N LEU A 606 -38.79 -1.34 6.25
CA LEU A 606 -39.80 -2.39 6.41
C LEU A 606 -40.62 -2.20 7.68
#